data_AF-A0A2K9ENU3-F1
#
_entry.id   AF-A0A2K9ENU3-F1
#
_cell.length_a   1.000
_cell.length_b   1.000
_cell.length_c   1.000
_cell.angle_alpha   90.00
_cell.angle_beta   90.00
_cell.angle_gamma   90.00
#
_symmetry.space_group_name_H-M   'P 1'
#
loop_
_entity.id
_entity.type
_entity.pdbx_description
1 polymer ?
#
loop_
_entity_poly.entity_id
_entity_poly.type
_entity_poly.pdbx_seq_one_letter_code
_entity_poly.pdbx_strand_id
1 'polypeptide(L)'
;MLTLDLSNEPRWHDLAPGVRVQLRPLTTALMVATRSDPDVEAVPDATSDEERALIFAKALARRAVLDWEGVGDSDGKVIAPSPQAIDALLDTWPIFEAFQLVYVSKGLLLEQEKNVSAPSPTGASMGATATARPARKAAKTARRGKTSR
;
A
#
# COMPACT_ATOMS: atom_id res chain seq x y z
N MET A 1 13.98 2.18 -11.37
CA MET A 1 14.77 1.09 -10.75
C MET A 1 14.69 1.29 -9.26
N LEU A 2 14.13 0.33 -8.52
CA LEU A 2 13.90 0.46 -7.09
C LEU A 2 15.20 0.23 -6.30
N THR A 3 15.58 1.19 -5.46
CA THR A 3 16.66 1.04 -4.49
C THR A 3 16.10 0.53 -3.17
N LEU A 4 16.63 -0.59 -2.68
CA LEU A 4 16.24 -1.15 -1.39
C LEU A 4 17.17 -0.64 -0.29
N ASP A 5 16.59 -0.03 0.74
CA ASP A 5 17.26 0.26 2.00
C ASP A 5 17.06 -0.92 2.96
N LEU A 6 18.15 -1.60 3.31
CA LEU A 6 18.14 -2.78 4.18
C LEU A 6 18.40 -2.47 5.65
N SER A 7 18.69 -1.20 6.00
CA SER A 7 19.00 -0.81 7.39
C SER A 7 17.79 -0.96 8.32
N ASN A 8 16.59 -0.68 7.80
CA ASN A 8 15.35 -0.59 8.58
C ASN A 8 15.48 0.32 9.83
N GLU A 9 16.38 1.31 9.78
CA GLU A 9 16.64 2.22 10.88
C GLU A 9 15.64 3.40 10.90
N PRO A 10 15.26 3.90 12.08
CA PRO A 10 14.44 5.10 12.18
C PRO A 10 15.09 6.33 11.57
N ARG A 11 14.28 7.20 10.95
CA ARG A 11 14.75 8.41 10.28
C ARG A 11 14.01 9.64 10.78
N TRP A 12 14.71 10.77 10.80
CA TRP A 12 14.11 12.07 11.08
C TRP A 12 13.44 12.63 9.82
N HIS A 13 12.23 13.18 10.00
CA HIS A 13 11.43 13.82 8.97
C HIS A 13 10.96 15.18 9.44
N ASP A 14 11.18 16.21 8.63
CA ASP A 14 10.69 17.56 8.89
C ASP A 14 9.22 17.66 8.49
N LEU A 15 8.37 18.14 9.41
CA LEU A 15 6.93 18.37 9.15
C LEU A 15 6.62 19.86 8.97
N ALA A 16 7.34 20.72 9.69
CA ALA A 16 7.24 22.18 9.60
C ALA A 16 8.55 22.82 10.06
N PRO A 17 8.77 24.13 9.81
CA PRO A 17 9.93 24.83 10.35
C PRO A 17 10.04 24.65 11.87
N GLY A 18 11.15 24.05 12.31
CA GLY A 18 11.40 23.76 13.73
C GLY A 18 10.68 22.53 14.30
N VAL A 19 9.88 21.81 13.51
CA VAL A 19 9.17 20.59 13.94
C VAL A 19 9.63 19.40 13.11
N ARG A 20 10.26 18.43 13.77
CA ARG A 20 10.68 17.17 13.16
C ARG A 20 10.28 15.96 13.99
N VAL A 21 10.00 14.85 13.32
CA VAL A 21 9.60 13.58 13.96
C VAL A 21 10.55 12.46 13.54
N GLN A 22 10.93 11.61 14.48
CA GLN A 22 11.69 10.39 14.20
C GLN A 22 10.70 9.24 13.99
N LEU A 23 10.72 8.67 12.79
CA LEU A 23 9.76 7.66 12.36
C LEU A 23 10.46 6.34 12.07
N ARG A 24 9.81 5.22 12.44
CA ARG A 24 10.14 3.89 11.92
C ARG A 24 9.97 3.86 10.40
N PRO A 25 10.75 3.05 9.66
CA PRO A 25 10.49 2.83 8.24
C PRO A 25 9.08 2.32 7.98
N LEU A 26 8.46 2.82 6.91
CA LEU A 26 7.11 2.42 6.51
C LEU A 26 7.15 1.04 5.84
N THR A 27 7.16 -0.01 6.67
CA THR A 27 7.17 -1.39 6.20
C THR A 27 5.76 -1.93 5.94
N THR A 28 5.65 -2.99 5.14
CA THR A 28 4.38 -3.71 4.95
C THR A 28 3.80 -4.21 6.27
N ALA A 29 4.64 -4.67 7.20
CA ALA A 29 4.19 -5.11 8.53
C ALA A 29 3.56 -3.97 9.32
N LEU A 30 4.14 -2.76 9.27
CA LEU A 30 3.59 -1.57 9.93
C LEU A 30 2.25 -1.17 9.31
N MET A 31 2.14 -1.21 7.99
CA MET A 31 0.89 -0.93 7.27
C MET A 31 -0.22 -1.93 7.60
N VAL A 32 0.10 -3.23 7.63
CA VAL A 32 -0.85 -4.29 8.01
C VAL A 32 -1.30 -4.10 9.46
N ALA A 33 -0.37 -3.87 10.38
CA ALA A 33 -0.69 -3.64 11.79
C ALA A 33 -1.53 -2.38 12.02
N THR A 34 -1.43 -1.39 11.13
CA THR A 34 -2.27 -0.18 11.16
C THR A 34 -3.67 -0.47 10.62
N ARG A 35 -3.79 -1.24 9.54
CA ARG A 35 -5.10 -1.64 8.97
C ARG A 35 -5.93 -2.49 9.94
N SER A 36 -5.26 -3.28 10.78
CA SER A 36 -5.88 -4.07 11.85
C SER A 36 -5.99 -3.32 13.18
N ASP A 37 -5.81 -2.00 13.21
CA ASP A 37 -6.09 -1.20 14.39
C ASP A 37 -7.60 -1.19 14.67
N PRO A 38 -8.06 -1.44 15.91
CA PRO A 38 -9.49 -1.44 16.22
C PRO A 38 -10.21 -0.14 15.85
N ASP A 39 -9.56 1.02 16.01
CA ASP A 39 -10.16 2.31 15.65
C ASP A 39 -10.33 2.43 14.12
N VAL A 40 -9.43 1.80 13.35
CA VAL A 40 -9.46 1.78 11.88
C VAL A 40 -10.49 0.76 11.38
N GLU A 41 -10.57 -0.43 11.99
CA GLU A 41 -11.54 -1.46 11.63
C GLU A 41 -12.98 -1.05 11.98
N ALA A 42 -13.17 -0.27 13.04
CA ALA A 42 -14.47 0.18 13.49
C ALA A 42 -15.05 1.34 12.65
N VAL A 43 -14.29 1.92 11.71
CA VAL A 43 -14.74 3.08 10.92
C VAL A 43 -15.90 2.70 10.00
N PRO A 44 -17.11 3.27 10.17
CA PRO A 44 -18.25 2.98 9.31
C PRO A 44 -17.98 3.32 7.84
N ASP A 45 -18.61 2.58 6.91
CA ASP A 45 -18.47 2.84 5.46
C ASP A 45 -18.97 4.24 5.05
N ALA A 46 -19.94 4.80 5.79
CA ALA A 46 -20.48 6.13 5.53
C ALA A 46 -19.56 7.28 6.00
N THR A 47 -18.46 6.98 6.71
CA THR A 47 -17.47 7.97 7.15
C THR A 47 -16.79 8.59 5.94
N SER A 48 -16.61 9.91 5.96
CA SER A 48 -15.94 10.63 4.88
C SER A 48 -14.51 10.13 4.68
N ASP A 49 -14.00 10.24 3.45
CA ASP A 49 -12.63 9.83 3.14
C ASP A 49 -11.59 10.60 3.96
N GLU A 50 -11.83 11.89 4.23
CA GLU A 50 -10.96 12.74 5.05
C GLU A 50 -10.89 12.26 6.50
N GLU A 51 -12.04 11.96 7.12
CA GLU A 51 -12.10 11.48 8.48
C GLU A 51 -11.48 10.08 8.61
N ARG A 52 -11.72 9.20 7.62
CA ARG A 52 -11.07 7.90 7.54
C ARG A 52 -9.55 8.03 7.40
N ALA A 53 -9.08 8.97 6.57
CA ALA A 53 -7.66 9.23 6.39
C ALA A 53 -7.01 9.75 7.69
N LEU A 54 -7.69 10.63 8.43
CA LEU A 54 -7.22 11.11 9.72
C LEU A 54 -7.11 9.98 10.76
N ILE A 55 -8.14 9.13 10.87
CA ILE A 55 -8.13 7.98 11.78
C ILE A 55 -6.97 7.04 11.44
N PHE A 56 -6.79 6.72 10.16
CA PHE A 56 -5.69 5.89 9.69
C PHE A 56 -4.32 6.52 9.98
N ALA A 57 -4.17 7.82 9.73
CA ALA A 57 -2.92 8.54 9.96
C ALA A 57 -2.53 8.54 11.44
N LYS A 58 -3.49 8.77 12.34
CA LYS A 58 -3.29 8.70 13.79
C LYS A 58 -2.86 7.30 14.23
N ALA A 59 -3.58 6.26 13.79
CA ALA A 59 -3.22 4.88 14.08
C ALA A 59 -1.80 4.52 13.59
N LEU A 60 -1.42 5.00 12.39
CA LEU A 60 -0.09 4.80 11.84
C LEU A 60 0.98 5.54 12.66
N ALA A 61 0.76 6.82 12.93
CA ALA A 61 1.71 7.67 13.65
C ALA A 61 1.97 7.14 15.07
N ARG A 62 0.94 6.69 15.79
CA ARG A 62 1.09 6.06 17.11
C ARG A 62 2.02 4.84 17.12
N ARG A 63 2.16 4.15 15.97
CA ARG A 63 3.08 3.00 15.83
C ARG A 63 4.45 3.39 15.28
N ALA A 64 4.51 4.50 14.54
CA ALA A 64 5.67 4.92 13.77
C ALA A 64 6.57 5.90 14.53
N VAL A 65 5.98 6.83 15.27
CA VAL A 65 6.71 7.90 15.98
C VAL A 65 7.48 7.31 17.15
N LEU A 66 8.78 7.62 17.21
CA LEU A 66 9.66 7.24 18.31
C LEU A 66 10.12 8.44 19.12
N ASP A 67 10.34 9.58 18.46
CA ASP A 67 10.78 10.82 19.07
C ASP A 67 10.35 12.02 18.22
N TRP A 68 10.47 13.24 18.75
CA TRP A 68 10.26 14.48 18.02
C TRP A 68 11.06 15.65 18.58
N GLU A 69 11.12 16.74 17.81
CA GLU A 69 11.60 18.03 18.29
C GLU A 69 10.65 19.13 17.86
N GLY A 70 10.62 20.22 18.64
CA GLY A 70 9.76 21.38 18.38
C GLY A 70 8.30 21.22 18.78
N VAL A 71 7.95 20.13 19.46
CA VAL A 71 6.61 19.88 19.98
C VAL A 71 6.58 20.11 21.49
N GLY A 72 5.75 21.04 21.92
CA GLY A 72 5.58 21.40 23.33
C GLY A 72 4.11 21.46 23.75
N ASP A 73 3.89 21.51 25.06
CA ASP A 73 2.58 21.77 25.64
C ASP A 73 2.18 23.26 25.54
N SER A 74 1.06 23.62 26.16
CA SER A 74 0.54 24.98 26.21
C SER A 74 1.48 25.99 26.88
N ASP A 75 2.42 25.52 27.71
CA ASP A 75 3.41 26.36 28.39
C ASP A 75 4.73 26.43 27.58
N GLY A 76 4.78 25.82 26.40
CA GLY A 76 5.96 25.76 25.54
C GLY A 76 7.02 24.78 26.03
N LYS A 77 6.70 23.90 26.99
CA LYS A 77 7.62 22.89 27.48
C LYS A 77 7.59 21.69 26.54
N VAL A 78 8.77 21.20 26.17
CA VAL A 78 8.89 19.99 25.33
C VAL A 78 8.20 18.81 26.02
N ILE A 79 7.32 18.17 25.27
CA ILE A 79 6.62 16.95 25.70
C ILE A 79 7.20 15.75 24.99
N ALA A 80 7.11 14.56 25.59
CA ALA A 80 7.48 13.32 24.91
C ALA A 80 6.31 12.81 24.04
N PRO A 81 6.59 12.07 22.95
CA PRO A 81 5.53 11.42 22.18
C PRO A 81 4.67 10.50 23.06
N SER A 82 3.36 10.69 22.99
CA SER A 82 2.35 9.82 23.60
C SER A 82 1.18 9.69 22.63
N PRO A 83 0.32 8.67 22.76
CA PRO A 83 -0.85 8.53 21.89
C PRO A 83 -1.69 9.82 21.79
N GLN A 84 -1.97 10.45 22.94
CA GLN A 84 -2.73 11.70 22.99
C GLN A 84 -1.99 12.86 22.32
N ALA A 85 -0.68 13.00 22.56
CA ALA A 85 0.10 14.08 21.99
C ALA A 85 0.30 13.91 20.47
N ILE A 86 0.44 12.67 19.99
CA ILE A 86 0.50 12.35 18.55
C ILE A 86 -0.82 12.68 17.87
N ASP A 87 -1.94 12.29 18.49
CA ASP A 87 -3.26 12.61 17.95
C ASP A 87 -3.46 14.13 17.86
N ALA A 88 -3.10 14.88 18.91
CA ALA A 88 -3.19 16.34 18.92
C ALA A 88 -2.26 17.01 17.89
N LEU A 89 -1.06 16.47 17.68
CA LEU A 89 -0.14 16.94 16.63
C LEU A 89 -0.78 16.79 15.24
N LEU A 90 -1.45 15.66 14.98
CA LEU A 90 -2.11 15.39 13.71
C LEU A 90 -3.48 16.07 13.57
N ASP A 91 -4.06 16.61 14.64
CA ASP A 91 -5.22 17.51 14.53
C ASP A 91 -4.84 18.89 13.99
N THR A 92 -3.55 19.20 13.92
CA THR A 92 -3.05 20.40 13.24
C THR A 92 -2.98 20.16 11.74
N TRP A 93 -3.91 20.73 10.98
CA TRP A 93 -4.08 20.47 9.54
C TRP A 93 -2.78 20.53 8.72
N PRO A 94 -1.95 21.60 8.78
CA PRO A 94 -0.69 21.62 8.04
C PRO A 94 0.28 20.49 8.39
N ILE A 95 0.29 20.04 9.65
CA ILE A 95 1.15 18.95 10.10
C ILE A 95 0.61 17.61 9.61
N PHE A 96 -0.70 17.41 9.62
CA PHE A 96 -1.33 16.25 9.01
C PHE A 96 -0.98 16.14 7.52
N GLU A 97 -1.14 17.21 6.74
CA GLU A 97 -0.78 17.22 5.32
C GLU A 97 0.70 16.91 5.10
N ALA A 98 1.58 17.53 5.88
CA ALA A 98 3.02 17.26 5.82
C ALA A 98 3.33 15.79 6.13
N PHE A 99 2.73 15.24 7.19
CA PHE A 99 2.90 13.83 7.57
C PHE A 99 2.44 12.87 6.47
N GLN A 100 1.28 13.13 5.87
CA GLN A 100 0.80 12.36 4.72
C GLN A 100 1.81 12.39 3.57
N LEU A 101 2.30 13.58 3.20
CA LEU A 101 3.21 13.75 2.07
C LEU A 101 4.59 13.10 2.32
N VAL A 102 5.20 13.35 3.47
CA VAL A 102 6.60 12.96 3.73
C VAL A 102 6.76 11.51 4.15
N TYR A 103 5.73 10.93 4.77
CA TYR A 103 5.77 9.59 5.34
C TYR A 103 4.89 8.59 4.58
N VAL A 104 3.64 8.95 4.29
CA VAL A 104 2.66 8.02 3.68
C VAL A 104 2.80 7.99 2.15
N SER A 105 2.87 9.15 1.48
CA SER A 105 2.94 9.23 0.02
C SER A 105 4.26 8.67 -0.54
N LYS A 106 5.38 8.75 0.20
CA LYS A 106 6.63 8.09 -0.22
C LYS A 106 6.52 6.55 -0.28
N GLY A 107 5.65 5.94 0.53
CA GLY A 107 5.34 4.51 0.43
C GLY A 107 4.44 4.15 -0.77
N LEU A 108 3.61 5.09 -1.23
CA LEU A 108 2.62 4.89 -2.30
C LEU A 108 3.10 5.35 -3.70
N LEU A 109 4.13 6.19 -3.80
CA LEU A 109 4.75 6.56 -5.08
C LEU A 109 5.33 5.35 -5.82
N LEU A 110 5.73 4.31 -5.09
CA LEU A 110 6.12 3.01 -5.60
C LEU A 110 4.97 2.26 -6.32
N GLU A 111 3.72 2.47 -5.90
CA GLU A 111 2.54 1.91 -6.56
C GLU A 111 2.19 2.67 -7.85
N GLN A 112 2.60 3.94 -7.98
CA GLN A 112 2.33 4.75 -9.17
C GLN A 112 3.27 4.43 -10.36
N GLU A 113 4.44 3.84 -10.14
CA GLU A 113 5.29 3.34 -11.25
C GLU A 113 4.65 2.17 -12.03
N LYS A 114 3.53 1.60 -11.56
CA LYS A 114 2.75 0.60 -12.31
C LYS A 114 1.65 1.18 -13.21
N ASN A 115 1.31 2.47 -13.11
CA ASN A 115 0.14 3.04 -13.78
C ASN A 115 0.40 3.76 -15.13
N VAL A 116 1.52 3.47 -15.80
CA VAL A 116 1.71 3.83 -17.24
C VAL A 116 1.49 2.62 -18.17
N SER A 117 1.00 1.49 -17.64
CA SER A 117 0.34 0.50 -18.51
C SER A 117 -1.10 0.96 -18.70
N ALA A 118 -1.35 1.78 -19.72
CA ALA A 118 -2.70 1.97 -20.21
C ALA A 118 -3.36 0.59 -20.41
N PRO A 119 -4.62 0.37 -19.99
CA PRO A 119 -5.35 -0.80 -20.47
C PRO A 119 -5.34 -0.69 -21.99
N SER A 120 -4.74 -1.68 -22.68
CA SER A 120 -5.02 -1.82 -24.11
C SER A 120 -6.54 -1.84 -24.28
N PRO A 121 -7.08 -1.19 -25.32
CA PRO A 121 -8.51 -1.23 -25.57
C PRO A 121 -8.93 -2.70 -25.51
N THR A 122 -9.93 -3.02 -24.69
CA THR A 122 -10.49 -4.36 -24.60
C THR A 122 -10.94 -4.73 -26.00
N GLY A 123 -10.07 -5.41 -26.72
CA GLY A 123 -10.37 -5.93 -28.03
C GLY A 123 -11.47 -6.93 -27.82
N ALA A 124 -12.66 -6.61 -28.29
CA ALA A 124 -13.70 -7.60 -28.54
C ALA A 124 -13.20 -8.52 -29.67
N SER A 125 -12.25 -9.39 -29.38
CA SER A 125 -11.86 -10.49 -30.27
C SER A 125 -12.82 -11.63 -30.05
N MET A 126 -13.99 -11.47 -30.66
CA MET A 126 -14.60 -12.46 -31.54
C MET A 126 -13.72 -13.70 -31.74
N GLY A 127 -14.26 -14.85 -31.33
CA GLY A 127 -13.61 -16.16 -31.14
C GLY A 127 -12.29 -16.40 -31.88
N ALA A 128 -11.27 -16.78 -31.12
CA ALA A 128 -10.04 -17.34 -31.66
C ALA A 128 -10.37 -18.52 -32.59
N THR A 129 -10.22 -18.31 -33.89
CA THR A 129 -10.37 -19.37 -34.89
C THR A 129 -9.21 -20.33 -34.74
N ALA A 130 -9.50 -21.60 -34.46
CA ALA A 130 -8.48 -22.64 -34.36
C ALA A 130 -7.66 -22.72 -35.66
N THR A 131 -6.35 -22.44 -35.58
CA THR A 131 -5.42 -22.45 -36.72
C THR A 131 -4.84 -23.84 -37.02
N ALA A 132 -5.15 -24.84 -36.20
CA ALA A 132 -4.71 -26.21 -36.43
C ALA A 132 -5.61 -26.92 -37.46
N ARG A 133 -5.03 -27.39 -38.56
CA ARG A 133 -5.73 -28.27 -39.50
C ARG A 133 -6.01 -29.63 -38.82
N PRO A 134 -7.22 -30.21 -38.95
CA PRO A 134 -7.50 -31.53 -38.41
C PRO A 134 -6.57 -32.59 -39.00
N ALA A 135 -6.06 -33.49 -38.16
CA ALA A 135 -5.23 -34.61 -38.60
C ALA A 135 -6.00 -35.54 -39.56
N ARG A 136 -5.34 -36.04 -40.61
CA ARG A 136 -5.93 -37.02 -41.53
C ARG A 136 -6.19 -38.34 -40.76
N LYS A 137 -7.38 -38.92 -40.99
CA LYS A 137 -7.85 -40.18 -40.38
C LYS A 137 -6.80 -41.29 -40.40
N ALA A 138 -6.77 -42.08 -39.33
CA ALA A 138 -5.95 -43.28 -39.21
C ALA A 138 -6.20 -44.27 -40.37
N ALA A 139 -5.13 -44.91 -40.82
CA ALA A 139 -5.15 -45.90 -41.90
C ALA A 139 -6.00 -47.13 -41.51
N LYS A 140 -6.73 -47.68 -42.49
CA LYS A 140 -7.50 -48.93 -42.30
C LYS A 140 -6.54 -50.09 -42.02
N THR A 141 -6.79 -50.80 -40.93
CA THR A 141 -6.14 -52.07 -40.61
C THR A 141 -6.48 -53.14 -41.65
N ALA A 142 -5.47 -53.89 -42.09
CA ALA A 142 -5.62 -54.98 -43.04
C ALA A 142 -6.43 -56.14 -42.43
N ARG A 143 -7.34 -56.74 -43.22
CA ARG A 143 -8.09 -57.93 -42.79
C ARG A 143 -7.16 -59.14 -42.73
N ARG A 144 -7.00 -59.73 -41.54
CA ARG A 144 -6.45 -61.08 -41.37
C ARG A 144 -7.36 -62.07 -42.09
N GLY A 145 -6.83 -62.77 -43.09
CA GLY A 145 -7.48 -63.94 -43.67
C GLY A 145 -7.59 -65.05 -42.61
N LYS A 146 -8.77 -65.64 -42.49
CA LYS A 146 -8.93 -66.91 -41.79
C LYS A 146 -9.11 -68.01 -42.81
N THR A 147 -8.13 -68.90 -42.83
CA THR A 147 -8.09 -70.20 -43.49
C THR A 147 -9.07 -71.17 -42.82
N SER A 148 -9.83 -71.89 -43.63
CA SER A 148 -10.46 -73.19 -43.35
C SER A 148 -10.94 -73.73 -44.71
N ARG A 149 -10.81 -75.00 -45.09
CA ARG A 149 -10.37 -76.24 -44.48
C ARG A 149 -10.00 -77.16 -45.65
#